data_AF-A0A7C5QXX4-F1
#
_entry.id   AF-A0A7C5QXX4-F1
#
_cell.length_a   1.000
_cell.length_b   1.000
_cell.length_c   1.000
_cell.angle_alpha   90.00
_cell.angle_beta   90.00
_cell.angle_gamma   90.00
#
_symmetry.space_group_name_H-M   'P 1'
#
loop_
_entity.id
_entity.type
_entity.pdbx_description
1 polymer ?
#
loop_
_entity_poly.entity_id
_entity_poly.type
_entity_poly.pdbx_seq_one_letter_code
_entity_poly.pdbx_strand_id
1 'polypeptide(L)'
;FMADGADERLKAWLGGPADVVMSDMAAASCGHKQTDHLRIMALCEAAAWLAFDVLEEGGTFVAKVLAGGAEGELQKLLKQKFTRVLNVKPAASRADSSEKFVVATGFRG
;
A
#
# COMPACT_ATOMS: atom_id res chain seq x y z
N PHE A 1 3.07 -12.14 2.13
CA PHE A 1 1.87 -12.68 1.46
C PHE A 1 2.10 -12.92 -0.04
N MET A 2 3.29 -12.70 -0.61
CA MET A 2 3.54 -12.93 -2.04
C MET A 2 3.79 -14.42 -2.38
N ALA A 3 3.53 -15.33 -1.44
CA ALA A 3 3.62 -16.76 -1.69
C ALA A 3 2.32 -17.23 -2.34
N ASP A 4 2.40 -18.24 -3.21
CA ASP A 4 1.23 -18.78 -3.88
C ASP A 4 0.16 -19.23 -2.86
N GLY A 5 -1.09 -18.80 -3.07
CA GLY A 5 -2.26 -19.10 -2.22
C GLY A 5 -2.32 -18.35 -0.88
N ALA A 6 -1.41 -17.42 -0.61
CA ALA A 6 -1.43 -16.66 0.64
C ALA A 6 -2.60 -15.65 0.72
N ASP A 7 -3.08 -15.15 -0.42
CA ASP A 7 -4.25 -14.27 -0.54
C ASP A 7 -5.55 -15.03 -0.23
N GLU A 8 -5.72 -16.25 -0.75
CA GLU A 8 -6.87 -17.12 -0.43
C GLU A 8 -6.93 -17.44 1.06
N ARG A 9 -5.79 -17.80 1.65
CA ARG A 9 -5.69 -18.07 3.09
C ARG A 9 -6.04 -16.83 3.92
N LEU A 10 -5.62 -15.65 3.49
CA LEU A 10 -5.96 -14.40 4.17
C LEU A 10 -7.46 -14.11 4.08
N LYS A 11 -8.06 -14.25 2.89
CA LYS A 11 -9.50 -14.07 2.67
C LYS A 11 -10.34 -15.03 3.54
N ALA A 12 -9.90 -16.29 3.64
CA ALA A 12 -10.55 -17.27 4.52
C ALA A 12 -10.49 -16.88 6.01
N TRP A 13 -9.38 -16.30 6.47
CA TRP A 13 -9.23 -15.83 7.85
C TRP A 13 -10.03 -14.57 8.14
N LEU A 14 -10.17 -13.68 7.16
CA LEU A 14 -10.88 -12.41 7.30
C LEU A 14 -12.38 -12.64 7.55
N GLY A 15 -12.96 -13.67 6.93
CA GLY A 15 -14.35 -14.09 7.16
C GLY A 15 -15.41 -13.11 6.63
N GLY A 16 -15.00 -12.11 5.84
CA GLY A 16 -15.82 -11.03 5.32
C GLY A 16 -14.94 -9.91 4.74
N PRO A 17 -15.53 -8.79 4.31
CA PRO A 17 -14.75 -7.64 3.89
C PRO A 17 -14.07 -6.95 5.10
N ALA A 18 -13.00 -6.20 4.83
CA ALA A 18 -12.24 -5.44 5.81
C ALA A 18 -12.60 -3.95 5.75
N ASP A 19 -12.68 -3.29 6.91
CA ASP A 19 -12.75 -1.83 6.99
C ASP A 19 -11.41 -1.17 6.59
N VAL A 20 -10.30 -1.83 6.93
CA VAL A 20 -8.95 -1.29 6.74
C VAL A 20 -7.97 -2.36 6.27
N VAL A 21 -7.20 -2.03 5.24
CA VAL A 21 -6.00 -2.78 4.82
C VAL A 21 -4.78 -1.90 5.02
N MET A 22 -3.82 -2.38 5.82
CA MET A 22 -2.56 -1.69 6.09
C MET A 22 -1.37 -2.55 5.70
N SER A 23 -0.42 -1.96 4.98
CA SER A 23 0.85 -2.59 4.59
C SER A 23 2.04 -1.76 5.04
N ASP A 24 2.84 -2.31 5.95
CA ASP A 24 4.14 -1.74 6.35
C ASP A 24 5.33 -2.54 5.78
N MET A 25 5.11 -3.24 4.67
CA MET A 25 6.14 -4.06 4.07
C MET A 25 7.33 -3.24 3.58
N ALA A 26 8.51 -3.85 3.63
CA ALA A 26 9.73 -3.34 3.02
C ALA A 26 10.48 -4.49 2.34
N ALA A 27 11.10 -4.21 1.20
CA ALA A 27 12.03 -5.14 0.58
C ALA A 27 13.43 -4.98 1.22
N ALA A 28 14.21 -6.06 1.25
CA ALA A 28 15.62 -5.97 1.63
C ALA A 28 16.35 -5.02 0.67
N SER A 29 16.99 -3.98 1.23
CA SER A 29 17.74 -3.00 0.46
C SER A 29 18.99 -3.67 -0.14
N CYS A 30 19.21 -3.45 -1.43
CA CYS A 30 20.46 -3.81 -2.11
C CYS A 30 21.44 -2.63 -2.21
N GLY A 31 21.06 -1.46 -1.70
CA GLY A 31 21.85 -0.23 -1.76
C GLY A 31 21.74 0.53 -3.09
N HIS A 32 21.15 -0.08 -4.13
CA HIS A 32 20.86 0.60 -5.38
C HIS A 32 19.48 1.26 -5.32
N LYS A 33 19.47 2.59 -5.14
CA LYS A 33 18.25 3.39 -4.89
C LYS A 33 17.11 3.10 -5.86
N GLN A 34 17.38 3.01 -7.15
CA GLN A 34 16.34 2.77 -8.16
C GLN A 34 15.74 1.35 -8.05
N THR A 35 16.58 0.34 -7.87
CA THR A 35 16.12 -1.04 -7.69
C THR A 35 15.32 -1.19 -6.40
N ASP A 36 15.81 -0.60 -5.30
CA ASP A 36 15.11 -0.63 -4.02
C ASP A 36 13.76 0.10 -4.09
N HIS A 37 13.71 1.22 -4.81
CA HIS A 37 12.46 1.94 -5.09
C HIS A 37 11.45 1.06 -5.83
N LEU A 38 11.87 0.42 -6.94
CA LEU A 38 11.00 -0.46 -7.72
C LEU A 38 10.48 -1.64 -6.90
N ARG A 39 11.32 -2.23 -6.05
CA ARG A 39 10.92 -3.36 -5.19
C ARG A 39 9.84 -2.97 -4.19
N ILE A 40 9.95 -1.78 -3.59
CA ILE A 40 8.95 -1.30 -2.64
C ILE A 40 7.66 -0.92 -3.36
N MET A 41 7.75 -0.31 -4.53
CA MET A 41 6.55 -0.01 -5.34
C MET A 41 5.79 -1.28 -5.72
N ALA A 42 6.48 -2.34 -6.14
CA ALA A 42 5.83 -3.62 -6.44
C ALA A 42 5.10 -4.21 -5.23
N LEU A 43 5.67 -4.06 -4.02
CA LEU A 43 5.02 -4.49 -2.78
C LEU A 43 3.77 -3.64 -2.47
N CYS A 44 3.82 -2.33 -2.70
CA CYS A 44 2.68 -1.44 -2.49
C CYS A 44 1.55 -1.69 -3.48
N GLU A 45 1.89 -1.94 -4.75
CA GLU A 45 0.91 -2.30 -5.78
C GLU A 45 0.24 -3.63 -5.45
N ALA A 46 0.99 -4.66 -5.07
CA ALA A 46 0.43 -5.94 -4.65
C ALA A 46 -0.51 -5.79 -3.44
N ALA A 47 -0.15 -4.94 -2.47
CA ALA A 47 -1.01 -4.64 -1.33
C ALA A 47 -2.28 -3.89 -1.73
N ALA A 48 -2.19 -2.96 -2.69
CA ALA A 48 -3.35 -2.23 -3.20
C ALA A 48 -4.32 -3.15 -3.94
N TRP A 49 -3.82 -4.07 -4.77
CA TRP A 49 -4.67 -5.05 -5.46
C TRP A 49 -5.39 -5.98 -4.47
N LEU A 50 -4.68 -6.48 -3.47
CA LEU A 50 -5.31 -7.23 -2.38
C LEU A 50 -6.38 -6.39 -1.67
N ALA A 51 -6.11 -5.11 -1.42
CA ALA A 51 -7.08 -4.23 -0.78
C ALA A 51 -8.35 -4.07 -1.63
N PHE A 52 -8.24 -4.01 -2.95
CA PHE A 52 -9.42 -3.91 -3.82
C PHE A 52 -10.31 -5.15 -3.79
N ASP A 53 -9.74 -6.31 -3.49
CA ASP A 53 -10.48 -7.57 -3.40
C ASP A 53 -11.19 -7.75 -2.06
N VAL A 54 -10.71 -7.11 -1.00
CA VAL A 54 -11.13 -7.42 0.38
C VAL A 54 -11.71 -6.24 1.14
N LEU A 55 -11.52 -5.00 0.68
CA LEU A 55 -12.11 -3.84 1.35
C LEU A 55 -13.62 -3.79 1.13
N GLU A 56 -14.35 -3.35 2.17
CA GLU A 56 -15.73 -2.91 2.02
C GLU A 56 -15.83 -1.54 1.33
N GLU A 57 -17.00 -1.23 0.79
CA GLU A 57 -17.32 0.11 0.29
C GLU A 57 -17.12 1.14 1.42
N GLY A 58 -16.41 2.23 1.13
CA GLY A 58 -16.03 3.22 2.13
C GLY A 58 -14.71 2.92 2.88
N GLY A 59 -14.15 1.71 2.74
CA GLY A 59 -12.95 1.26 3.44
C GLY A 59 -11.67 2.07 3.16
N THR A 60 -10.62 1.75 3.91
CA THR A 60 -9.34 2.50 3.92
C THR A 60 -8.13 1.62 3.60
N PHE A 61 -7.26 2.11 2.72
CA PHE A 61 -5.96 1.52 2.44
C PHE A 61 -4.82 2.42 2.92
N VAL A 62 -3.85 1.83 3.62
CA VAL A 62 -2.63 2.51 4.06
C VAL A 62 -1.41 1.70 3.64
N ALA A 63 -0.44 2.31 2.97
CA ALA A 63 0.81 1.63 2.64
C ALA A 63 2.04 2.52 2.83
N LYS A 64 3.09 1.94 3.40
CA LYS A 64 4.42 2.56 3.45
C LYS A 64 5.02 2.66 2.05
N VAL A 65 5.50 3.83 1.68
CA VAL A 65 6.21 4.11 0.43
C VAL A 65 7.54 4.81 0.73
N LEU A 66 8.51 4.69 -0.17
CA LEU A 66 9.72 5.52 -0.13
C LEU A 66 9.61 6.66 -1.13
N ALA A 67 9.98 7.86 -0.69
CA ALA A 67 10.04 9.04 -1.54
C ALA A 67 11.03 8.79 -2.70
N GLY A 68 10.54 8.76 -3.94
CA GLY A 68 11.39 8.42 -5.09
C GLY A 68 10.80 8.62 -6.48
N GLY A 69 9.55 9.09 -6.62
CA GLY A 69 8.99 9.55 -7.90
C GLY A 69 8.17 8.50 -8.67
N ALA A 70 8.37 7.19 -8.44
CA ALA A 70 7.50 6.17 -9.06
C ALA A 70 6.16 5.95 -8.33
N GLU A 71 5.82 6.80 -7.35
CA GLU A 71 4.49 6.77 -6.72
C GLU A 71 3.36 7.24 -7.66
N GLY A 72 3.69 7.79 -8.83
CA GLY A 72 2.73 8.43 -9.75
C GLY A 72 1.65 7.47 -10.28
N GLU A 73 2.01 6.28 -10.74
CA GLU A 73 1.05 5.32 -11.28
C GLU A 73 0.18 4.71 -10.16
N LEU A 74 0.79 4.35 -9.03
CA LEU A 74 0.05 3.91 -7.85
C LEU A 74 -0.93 5.00 -7.37
N GLN A 75 -0.50 6.26 -7.31
CA GLN A 75 -1.36 7.40 -6.98
C GLN A 75 -2.55 7.54 -7.94
N LYS A 76 -2.32 7.41 -9.24
CA LYS A 76 -3.40 7.45 -10.25
C LYS A 76 -4.39 6.33 -10.02
N LEU A 77 -3.90 5.10 -9.84
CA LEU A 77 -4.72 3.92 -9.57
C LEU A 77 -5.57 4.10 -8.30
N LEU A 78 -4.95 4.53 -7.20
CA LEU A 78 -5.65 4.77 -5.94
C LEU A 78 -6.69 5.90 -6.07
N LYS A 79 -6.43 6.97 -6.82
CA LYS A 79 -7.41 8.07 -7.02
C LYS A 79 -8.65 7.65 -7.81
N GLN A 80 -8.53 6.63 -8.66
CA GLN A 80 -9.68 6.05 -9.35
C GLN A 80 -10.55 5.26 -8.36
N LYS A 81 -9.91 4.48 -7.47
CA LYS A 81 -10.57 3.56 -6.54
C LYS A 81 -11.03 4.16 -5.22
N PHE A 82 -10.48 5.30 -4.80
CA PHE A 82 -10.78 5.93 -3.51
C PHE A 82 -11.23 7.39 -3.64
N THR A 83 -12.02 7.83 -2.67
CA THR A 83 -12.54 9.20 -2.57
C THR A 83 -11.44 10.21 -2.29
N ARG A 84 -10.46 9.86 -1.46
CA ARG A 84 -9.34 10.73 -1.10
C ARG A 84 -8.06 9.92 -1.01
N VAL A 85 -6.96 10.47 -1.52
CA VAL A 85 -5.62 9.88 -1.45
C VAL A 85 -4.62 10.95 -0.99
N LEU A 86 -3.86 10.66 0.07
CA LEU A 86 -2.89 11.56 0.68
C LEU A 86 -1.55 10.86 0.85
N ASN A 87 -0.46 11.62 0.75
CA ASN A 87 0.84 11.18 1.25
C ASN A 87 1.08 11.84 2.62
N VAL A 88 1.36 11.03 3.63
CA VAL A 88 1.55 11.44 5.02
C VAL A 88 2.96 11.07 5.45
N LYS A 89 3.73 12.02 5.99
CA LYS A 89 4.96 11.72 6.74
C LYS A 89 4.60 11.74 8.23
N PRO A 90 4.64 10.60 8.94
CA PRO A 90 4.33 10.56 10.37
C PRO A 90 5.28 11.46 11.18
N ALA A 91 4.77 12.08 12.24
CA ALA A 91 5.58 12.88 13.16
C ALA A 91 6.66 12.04 13.89
N ALA A 92 6.42 10.75 14.05
CA ALA A 92 7.36 9.80 14.65
C ALA A 92 8.49 9.37 13.68
N SER A 93 8.38 9.65 12.38
CA SER A 93 9.42 9.29 11.41
C SER A 93 10.64 10.18 11.57
N ARG A 94 11.84 9.58 11.50
CA ARG A 94 13.10 10.32 11.56
C ARG A 94 13.18 11.37 10.45
N ALA A 95 13.82 12.50 10.73
CA ALA A 95 13.93 13.62 9.80
C ALA A 95 14.62 13.21 8.48
N ASP A 96 15.66 12.38 8.58
CA ASP A 96 16.48 11.86 7.49
C ASP A 96 15.87 10.63 6.77
N SER A 97 14.72 10.13 7.24
CA SER A 97 14.03 9.04 6.55
C SER A 97 13.28 9.54 5.31
N SER A 98 13.40 8.79 4.22
CA SER A 98 12.62 8.94 2.99
C SER A 98 11.23 8.30 3.07
N GLU A 99 10.90 7.66 4.20
CA GLU A 99 9.63 6.99 4.42
C GLU A 99 8.44 7.96 4.48
N LYS A 100 7.37 7.58 3.79
CA LYS A 100 6.05 8.20 3.84
C LYS A 100 4.99 7.09 3.80
N PHE A 101 3.76 7.43 4.09
CA PHE A 101 2.61 6.55 3.92
C PHE A 101 1.67 7.15 2.89
N VAL A 102 1.18 6.35 1.96
CA VAL A 102 -0.02 6.69 1.21
C VAL A 102 -1.23 6.26 2.04
N VAL A 103 -2.18 7.17 2.20
CA VAL A 103 -3.44 6.95 2.92
C VAL A 103 -4.57 7.24 1.94
N ALA A 104 -5.32 6.19 1.58
CA ALA A 104 -6.42 6.24 0.65
C ALA A 104 -7.72 5.84 1.36
N THR A 105 -8.72 6.71 1.37
CA THR A 105 -9.97 6.54 2.15
C THR A 105 -11.19 6.65 1.28
N GLY A 106 -12.26 5.95 1.66
CA GLY A 106 -13.53 5.97 0.94
C GLY A 106 -13.43 5.16 -0.34
N PHE A 107 -13.14 3.87 -0.21
CA PHE A 107 -13.10 2.91 -1.31
C PHE A 107 -14.44 2.92 -2.08
N ARG A 108 -14.38 2.90 -3.42
CA ARG A 108 -15.52 2.99 -4.34
C ARG A 108 -15.84 1.66 -5.03
N GLY A 109 -15.45 0.55 -4.41
CA GLY A 109 -15.63 -0.80 -4.96
C GLY A 109 -16.95 -1.40 -4.54
#